data_AF-A0A1W1DJA4-F1
#
_entry.id   AF-A0A1W1DJA4-F1
#
_cell.length_a   1.000
_cell.length_b   1.000
_cell.length_c   1.000
_cell.angle_alpha   90.00
_cell.angle_beta   90.00
_cell.angle_gamma   90.00
#
_symmetry.space_group_name_H-M   'P 1'
#
loop_
_entity.id
_entity.type
_entity.pdbx_description
1 polymer ?
#
loop_
_entity_poly.entity_id
_entity_poly.type
_entity_poly.pdbx_seq_one_letter_code
_entity_poly.pdbx_strand_id
1 'polypeptide(L)'
;MSCYNDIELAKTVQSQGADYVAFGALFPSNTKPNAPQCSLDVIMQAKQVLTTPIVGIGGINFSNQHQAFDAGCDAVAMINAMFKLNSL
;
A
#
# COMPACT_ATOMS: atom_id res chain seq x y z
N MET A 1 -4.01 -5.89 -7.91
CA MET A 1 -3.51 -5.00 -8.99
C MET A 1 -2.89 -3.74 -8.40
N SER A 2 -1.85 -3.17 -9.01
CA SER A 2 -1.27 -1.89 -8.56
C SER A 2 -2.10 -0.69 -9.03
N CYS A 3 -2.56 0.13 -8.10
CA CYS A 3 -3.39 1.31 -8.32
C CYS A 3 -2.68 2.62 -7.95
N TYR A 4 -1.42 2.55 -7.52
CA TYR A 4 -0.59 3.71 -7.14
C TYR A 4 -1.27 4.57 -6.05
N ASN A 5 -1.69 5.78 -6.40
CA ASN A 5 -2.45 6.69 -5.55
C ASN A 5 -3.83 7.05 -6.17
N ASP A 6 -4.30 6.27 -7.14
CA ASP A 6 -5.51 6.54 -7.92
C ASP A 6 -6.68 5.68 -7.45
N ILE A 7 -7.64 6.33 -6.78
CA ILE A 7 -8.85 5.70 -6.26
C ILE A 7 -9.81 5.30 -7.38
N GLU A 8 -9.88 6.06 -8.48
CA GLU A 8 -10.78 5.75 -9.59
C GLU A 8 -10.30 4.52 -10.37
N LEU A 9 -8.98 4.39 -10.53
CA LEU A 9 -8.38 3.17 -11.03
C LEU A 9 -8.69 1.98 -10.11
N ALA A 10 -8.59 2.15 -8.79
CA ALA A 10 -8.90 1.08 -7.85
C ALA A 10 -10.38 0.64 -7.93
N LYS A 11 -11.32 1.58 -8.08
CA LYS A 11 -12.75 1.28 -8.31
C LYS A 11 -12.96 0.50 -9.62
N THR A 12 -12.28 0.91 -10.68
CA THR A 12 -12.33 0.25 -11.99
C THR A 12 -11.83 -1.18 -11.90
N VAL A 13 -10.72 -1.40 -11.19
CA VAL A 13 -10.14 -2.73 -11.05
C VAL A 13 -10.96 -3.62 -10.10
N GLN A 14 -11.57 -3.05 -9.07
CA GLN A 14 -12.57 -3.75 -8.25
C GLN A 14 -13.76 -4.23 -9.09
N SER A 15 -14.31 -3.37 -9.96
CA SER A 15 -15.46 -3.77 -10.81
C SER A 15 -15.10 -4.84 -11.84
N GLN A 16 -13.82 -4.98 -12.16
CA GLN A 16 -13.28 -6.07 -12.99
C GLN A 16 -13.02 -7.37 -12.21
N GLY A 17 -13.31 -7.40 -10.91
CA GLY A 17 -13.21 -8.61 -10.09
C GLY A 17 -11.82 -8.89 -9.52
N ALA A 18 -11.00 -7.86 -9.31
CA ALA A 18 -9.70 -8.07 -8.67
C ALA A 18 -9.85 -8.53 -7.21
N ASP A 19 -9.06 -9.54 -6.85
CA ASP A 19 -9.02 -10.08 -5.48
C ASP A 19 -8.45 -9.09 -4.46
N TYR A 20 -7.59 -8.17 -4.91
CA TYR A 20 -7.05 -7.07 -4.12
C TYR A 20 -6.56 -5.91 -4.99
N VAL A 21 -6.48 -4.73 -4.39
CA VAL A 21 -5.82 -3.55 -4.96
C VAL A 21 -4.62 -3.15 -4.11
N ALA A 22 -3.60 -2.58 -4.73
CA ALA A 22 -2.37 -2.18 -4.06
C ALA A 22 -2.09 -0.69 -4.25
N PHE A 23 -1.86 0.02 -3.14
CA PHE A 23 -1.58 1.45 -3.12
C PHE A 23 -0.16 1.71 -2.63
N GLY A 24 0.55 2.61 -3.29
CA GLY A 24 1.93 2.95 -2.93
C GLY A 24 2.60 3.89 -3.93
N ALA A 25 3.76 4.45 -3.57
CA ALA A 25 4.53 4.15 -2.35
C ALA A 25 4.00 4.89 -1.11
N LEU A 26 3.74 4.18 0.00
CA LEU A 26 3.23 4.81 1.24
C LEU A 26 4.30 5.60 2.01
N PHE A 27 5.55 5.18 1.90
CA PHE A 27 6.69 5.82 2.54
C PHE A 27 7.90 5.87 1.60
N PRO A 28 8.91 6.72 1.86
CA PRO A 28 10.16 6.73 1.13
C PRO A 28 10.85 5.35 1.12
N SER A 29 11.42 4.99 -0.02
CA SER A 29 12.08 3.69 -0.21
C SER A 29 13.35 3.81 -1.03
N ASN A 30 14.42 3.14 -0.59
CA ASN A 30 15.68 3.06 -1.34
C ASN A 30 15.58 2.17 -2.58
N THR A 31 14.58 1.29 -2.68
CA THR A 31 14.41 0.39 -3.83
C THR A 31 13.90 1.12 -5.07
N LYS A 32 13.02 2.11 -4.88
CA LYS A 32 12.45 2.96 -5.93
C LYS A 32 12.32 4.40 -5.38
N PRO A 33 13.41 5.17 -5.32
CA PRO A 33 13.42 6.47 -4.64
C PRO A 33 12.52 7.52 -5.31
N ASN A 34 12.26 7.36 -6.62
CA ASN A 34 11.46 8.30 -7.42
C ASN A 34 10.02 7.82 -7.63
N ALA A 35 9.55 6.83 -6.85
CA ALA A 35 8.18 6.36 -6.98
C ALA A 35 7.19 7.45 -6.52
N PRO A 36 6.09 7.69 -7.27
CA PRO A 36 5.00 8.54 -6.81
C PRO A 36 4.51 8.10 -5.43
N GLN A 37 4.31 9.06 -4.54
CA GLN A 37 3.84 8.80 -3.18
C GLN A 37 2.32 8.66 -3.16
N CYS A 38 1.85 7.76 -2.33
CA CYS A 38 0.46 7.60 -1.96
C CYS A 38 0.34 7.91 -0.48
N SER A 39 -0.32 9.02 -0.12
CA SER A 39 -0.46 9.39 1.29
C SER A 39 -1.42 8.44 2.02
N LEU A 40 -1.29 8.36 3.35
CA LEU A 40 -2.22 7.59 4.17
C LEU A 40 -3.66 8.13 4.07
N ASP A 41 -3.84 9.43 3.78
CA ASP A 41 -5.16 10.02 3.51
C ASP A 41 -5.85 9.40 2.28
N VAL A 42 -5.07 9.03 1.25
CA VAL A 42 -5.61 8.32 0.09
C VAL A 42 -6.12 6.94 0.49
N ILE A 43 -5.42 6.25 1.39
CA ILE A 43 -5.85 4.95 1.92
C ILE A 43 -7.14 5.11 2.72
N MET A 44 -7.22 6.11 3.60
CA MET A 44 -8.43 6.38 4.37
C MET A 44 -9.63 6.65 3.46
N GLN A 45 -9.45 7.43 2.39
CA GLN A 45 -10.49 7.69 1.38
C GLN A 45 -10.86 6.44 0.59
N ALA A 46 -9.86 5.66 0.16
CA ALA A 46 -10.09 4.41 -0.57
C ALA A 46 -10.89 3.40 0.27
N LYS A 47 -10.60 3.29 1.58
CA LYS A 47 -11.31 2.38 2.48
C LYS A 47 -12.80 2.71 2.63
N GLN A 48 -13.20 3.97 2.40
CA GLN A 48 -14.63 4.36 2.42
C GLN A 48 -15.40 3.89 1.18
N VAL A 49 -14.73 3.63 0.06
CA VAL A 49 -15.38 3.39 -1.23
C VAL A 49 -15.09 2.02 -1.84
N LEU A 50 -14.06 1.33 -1.34
CA LEU A 50 -13.68 0.00 -1.79
C LEU A 50 -14.17 -1.07 -0.82
N THR A 51 -14.61 -2.18 -1.38
CA THR A 51 -14.91 -3.43 -0.65
C THR A 51 -13.84 -4.49 -0.89
N THR A 52 -13.09 -4.38 -1.98
CA THR A 52 -11.91 -5.20 -2.27
C THR A 52 -10.78 -4.90 -1.29
N PRO A 53 -10.06 -5.94 -0.79
CA PRO A 53 -8.92 -5.77 0.11
C PRO A 53 -7.86 -4.78 -0.41
N ILE A 54 -7.38 -3.93 0.50
CA ILE A 54 -6.34 -2.93 0.23
C ILE A 54 -4.99 -3.41 0.74
N VAL A 55 -4.00 -3.46 -0.15
CA VAL A 55 -2.60 -3.78 0.17
C VAL A 55 -1.75 -2.51 0.09
N GLY A 56 -1.16 -2.12 1.22
CA GLY A 56 -0.18 -1.03 1.26
C GLY A 56 1.19 -1.51 0.78
N ILE A 57 1.88 -0.73 -0.05
CA ILE A 57 3.25 -1.03 -0.49
C ILE A 57 4.14 0.21 -0.54
N GLY A 58 5.45 0.02 -0.36
CA GLY A 58 6.48 1.04 -0.57
C GLY A 58 6.95 1.66 0.74
N GLY A 59 8.23 1.42 1.07
CA GLY A 59 8.88 1.98 2.27
C GLY A 59 8.38 1.43 3.61
N ILE A 60 7.48 0.44 3.58
CA ILE A 60 6.93 -0.18 4.79
C ILE A 60 7.97 -1.09 5.45
N ASN A 61 8.05 -1.00 6.78
CA ASN A 61 8.88 -1.82 7.65
C ASN A 61 8.20 -1.98 9.04
N PHE A 62 8.82 -2.72 9.95
CA PHE A 62 8.23 -3.02 11.26
C PHE A 62 7.99 -1.80 12.16
N SER A 63 8.72 -0.71 11.99
CA SER A 63 8.52 0.51 12.80
C SER A 63 7.38 1.39 12.31
N ASN A 64 6.97 1.30 11.04
CA ASN A 64 5.90 2.15 10.46
C ASN A 64 4.66 1.39 9.96
N GLN A 65 4.68 0.04 9.92
CA GLN A 65 3.56 -0.75 9.40
C GLN A 65 2.21 -0.46 10.08
N HIS A 66 2.23 -0.13 11.38
CA HIS A 66 1.02 0.20 12.14
C HIS A 66 0.25 1.36 11.50
N GLN A 67 0.94 2.38 10.99
CA GLN A 67 0.31 3.54 10.35
C GLN A 67 -0.45 3.16 9.07
N ALA A 68 0.02 2.15 8.33
CA ALA A 68 -0.68 1.66 7.14
C ALA A 68 -1.97 0.92 7.52
N PHE A 69 -1.92 0.10 8.58
CA PHE A 69 -3.10 -0.60 9.10
C PHE A 69 -4.11 0.39 9.69
N ASP A 70 -3.65 1.38 10.47
CA ASP A 70 -4.49 2.44 11.04
C ASP A 70 -5.19 3.27 9.96
N ALA A 71 -4.53 3.47 8.81
CA ALA A 71 -5.11 4.15 7.66
C ALA A 71 -6.13 3.30 6.87
N GLY A 72 -6.20 1.99 7.11
CA GLY A 72 -7.19 1.09 6.51
C GLY A 72 -6.66 0.07 5.52
N CYS A 73 -5.34 -0.14 5.43
CA CYS A 73 -4.79 -1.29 4.70
C CYS A 73 -5.18 -2.60 5.41
N ASP A 74 -5.60 -3.60 4.63
CA ASP A 74 -5.89 -4.95 5.12
C ASP A 74 -4.62 -5.83 5.18
N ALA A 75 -3.62 -5.49 4.36
CA ALA A 75 -2.30 -6.11 4.38
C ALA A 75 -1.21 -5.13 3.93
N VAL A 76 0.06 -5.48 4.16
CA VAL A 76 1.22 -4.70 3.71
C VAL A 76 2.24 -5.58 2.99
N ALA A 77 2.88 -5.02 1.96
CA ALA A 77 3.96 -5.67 1.23
C ALA A 77 5.31 -5.02 1.56
N MET A 78 6.26 -5.82 2.00
CA MET A 78 7.62 -5.39 2.39
C MET A 78 8.68 -6.17 1.62
N ILE A 79 9.76 -5.49 1.21
CA ILE A 79 10.95 -6.12 0.64
C ILE A 79 12.13 -5.94 1.59
N ASN A 80 12.68 -4.72 1.69
CA ASN A 80 13.91 -4.47 2.45
C ASN A 80 13.82 -4.85 3.94
N ALA A 81 12.66 -4.67 4.57
CA ALA A 81 12.47 -5.02 5.98
C ALA A 81 12.58 -6.54 6.23
N MET A 82 12.17 -7.37 5.26
CA MET A 82 12.24 -8.82 5.37
C MET A 82 13.67 -9.34 5.25
N PHE A 83 14.46 -8.78 4.33
CA PHE A 83 15.86 -9.21 4.13
C PHE A 83 16.83 -8.66 5.17
N LYS A 84 16.49 -7.55 5.85
CA LYS A 84 17.30 -7.01 6.96
C LYS A 84 17.20 -7.80 8.26
N LEU A 85 16.23 -8.71 8.39
CA LEU A 85 16.09 -9.57 9.57
C LEU A 85 17.18 -10.66 9.67
N ASN A 86 18.00 -10.86 8.64
CA ASN A 86 19.04 -11.90 8.59
C ASN A 86 20.46 -11.37 8.84
N SER A 87 20.66 -10.66 9.95
CA SER A 87 22.00 -10.40 10.46
C SER A 87 21.99 -10.56 11.97
N LEU A 88 22.03 -11.82 12.41
CA LEU A 88 22.52 -12.25 13.71
C LEU A 88 23.89 -12.88 13.51
#